data_AF-A0A7Y5WR09-F1
#
_entry.id   AF-A0A7Y5WR09-F1
#
_cell.length_a   1.000
_cell.length_b   1.000
_cell.length_c   1.000
_cell.angle_alpha   90.00
_cell.angle_beta   90.00
_cell.angle_gamma   90.00
#
_symmetry.space_group_name_H-M   'P 1'
#
loop_
_entity.id
_entity.type
_entity.pdbx_description
1 polymer ?
#
loop_
_entity_poly.entity_id
_entity_poly.type
_entity_poly.pdbx_seq_one_letter_code
_entity_poly.pdbx_strand_id
1 'polypeptide(L)' 'MTPPVFLVTFEYAKRSFKCVLLDWDAPAGRSAKQWVVTVAGRPVWSFEAGADDTRESVRKEVELWWDTQHTTTQ' A
#
# COMPACT_ATOMS: atom_id res chain seq x y z
N MET A 1 -4.57 -22.86 3.19
CA MET A 1 -5.10 -21.90 2.20
C MET A 1 -4.05 -20.81 2.04
N THR A 2 -3.58 -20.53 0.84
CA THR A 2 -2.67 -19.41 0.60
C THR A 2 -3.47 -18.12 0.77
N PRO A 3 -3.11 -17.19 1.66
CA PRO A 3 -3.84 -15.94 1.78
C PRO A 3 -3.86 -15.24 0.42
N PRO A 4 -4.99 -14.66 -0.01
CA PRO A 4 -5.06 -13.94 -1.27
C PRO A 4 -4.10 -12.75 -1.20
N VAL A 5 -2.98 -12.86 -1.92
CA VAL A 5 -2.06 -11.74 -2.09
C VAL A 5 -2.75 -10.76 -3.02
N PHE A 6 -3.42 -9.75 -2.45
CA PHE A 6 -3.91 -8.63 -3.23
C PHE A 6 -2.72 -7.77 -3.64
N LEU A 7 -2.44 -7.75 -4.94
CA LEU A 7 -1.37 -6.96 -5.55
C LEU A 7 -1.98 -5.83 -6.38
N VAL A 8 -1.66 -4.59 -6.01
CA VAL A 8 -2.05 -3.39 -6.75
C VAL A 8 -0.80 -2.80 -7.42
N THR A 9 -0.86 -2.61 -8.73
CA THR A 9 0.25 -2.07 -9.54
C THR A 9 -0.24 -0.92 -10.40
N PHE A 10 0.46 0.20 -10.39
CA PHE A 10 0.10 1.36 -11.20
C PHE A 10 1.31 2.28 -11.38
N GLU A 11 1.19 3.21 -12.33
CA GLU A 11 2.19 4.24 -12.55
C GLU A 11 1.64 5.60 -12.10
N TYR A 12 2.48 6.35 -11.40
CA TYR A 12 2.18 7.71 -10.96
C TYR A 12 3.48 8.52 -10.90
N ALA A 13 3.44 9.81 -11.26
CA ALA A 13 4.62 10.69 -11.25
C ALA A 13 5.88 10.11 -11.93
N LYS A 14 5.72 9.42 -13.08
CA LYS A 14 6.79 8.70 -13.82
C LYS A 14 7.48 7.59 -13.03
N ARG A 15 6.79 7.02 -12.04
CA ARG A 15 7.27 5.91 -11.21
C ARG A 15 6.25 4.78 -11.20
N SER A 16 6.73 3.54 -11.18
CA SER A 16 5.89 2.36 -11.02
C SER A 16 5.80 1.98 -9.53
N PHE A 17 4.58 1.91 -9.02
CA PHE A 17 4.26 1.51 -7.65
C PHE A 17 3.75 0.07 -7.64
N LYS A 18 4.14 -0.69 -6.61
CA LYS A 18 3.51 -1.97 -6.28
C LYS A 18 3.11 -1.99 -4.82
N CYS A 19 1.85 -2.25 -4.54
CA CYS A 19 1.29 -2.34 -3.19
C CYS A 19 0.85 -3.77 -2.94
N VAL A 20 1.32 -4.35 -1.84
CA VAL A 20 1.03 -5.73 -1.46
C VAL A 20 0.30 -5.70 -0.13
N LEU A 21 -0.82 -6.44 -0.04
CA LEU A 21 -1.48 -6.68 1.23
C LEU A 21 -0.74 -7.76 2.00
N LEU A 22 -0.26 -7.40 3.19
CA LEU A 22 0.25 -8.35 4.17
C LEU A 22 -0.85 -8.62 5.19
N ASP A 23 -1.08 -9.89 5.46
CA ASP A 23 -2.06 -10.39 6.44
C ASP A 23 -1.33 -11.35 7.38
N TRP A 24 -1.34 -11.06 8.67
CA TRP A 24 -0.70 -11.89 9.69
C TRP A 24 -1.51 -11.93 10.99
N ASP A 25 -1.37 -13.02 11.72
CA ASP A 25 -1.94 -13.17 13.05
C ASP A 25 -1.11 -12.36 14.06
N ALA A 26 -1.67 -11.29 14.61
CA ALA A 26 -1.04 -10.54 15.67
C ALA A 26 -1.28 -11.21 17.04
N PRO A 27 -0.39 -10.98 18.03
CA PRO A 27 -0.60 -11.45 19.39
C PRO A 27 -1.98 -11.02 19.93
N ALA A 28 -2.62 -11.88 20.72
CA ALA A 28 -3.99 -11.73 21.24
C ALA A 28 -5.14 -11.96 20.23
N GLY A 29 -4.90 -12.69 19.13
CA GLY A 29 -5.95 -13.19 18.25
C GLY A 29 -6.60 -12.10 17.39
N ARG A 30 -5.89 -10.99 17.16
CA ARG A 30 -6.30 -9.94 16.23
C ARG A 30 -5.59 -10.18 14.89
N SER A 31 -6.35 -10.29 13.81
CA SER A 31 -5.76 -10.24 12.47
C SER A 31 -5.25 -8.83 12.21
N ALA A 32 -4.00 -8.70 11.78
CA ALA A 32 -3.41 -7.43 11.39
C ALA A 32 -3.19 -7.43 9.87
N LYS A 33 -3.71 -6.43 9.19
CA LYS A 33 -3.62 -6.27 7.74
C LYS A 33 -2.99 -4.92 7.40
N GLN A 34 -2.01 -4.92 6.52
CA GLN A 34 -1.28 -3.72 6.14
C GLN A 34 -0.91 -3.73 4.67
N TRP A 35 -1.05 -2.58 4.02
CA TRP A 35 -0.50 -2.36 2.69
C TRP A 35 0.96 -1.95 2.79
N VAL A 36 1.81 -2.61 2.01
CA VAL A 36 3.22 -2.22 1.83
C VAL A 36 3.42 -1.72 0.43
N VAL A 37 3.88 -0.48 0.30
CA VAL A 37 4.11 0.23 -0.95
C VAL A 37 5.58 0.14 -1.32
N THR A 38 5.85 -0.30 -2.54
CA THR A 38 7.19 -0.43 -3.09
C THR A 38 7.35 0.40 -4.36
N VAL A 39 8.51 1.03 -4.50
CA VAL A 39 8.93 1.78 -5.69
C VAL A 39 10.31 1.28 -6.10
N ALA A 40 10.48 0.93 -7.38
CA ALA A 40 11.73 0.32 -7.89
C ALA A 40 12.21 -0.88 -7.04
N GLY A 41 11.27 -1.67 -6.51
CA GLY A 41 11.55 -2.88 -5.72
C GLY A 41 11.94 -2.63 -4.26
N ARG A 42 11.89 -1.39 -3.76
CA ARG A 42 12.18 -1.06 -2.36
C ARG A 42 10.90 -0.63 -1.63
N PRO A 43 10.65 -1.10 -0.40
CA PRO A 43 9.56 -0.59 0.41
C PRO A 43 9.84 0.87 0.79
N VAL A 44 8.85 1.73 0.59
CA VAL A 44 8.98 3.18 0.86
C VAL A 44 7.95 3.67 1.86
N TRP A 45 6.82 2.97 1.99
CA TRP A 45 5.73 3.36 2.86
C TRP A 45 4.80 2.18 3.14
N SER A 46 4.00 2.32 4.20
CA SER A 46 2.97 1.36 4.54
C SER A 46 1.84 2.02 5.33
N PHE A 47 0.64 1.49 5.20
CA PHE A 47 -0.55 1.96 5.91
C PHE A 47 -1.49 0.80 6.26
N GLU A 48 -2.31 0.99 7.28
CA GLU A 48 -3.28 -0.01 7.74
C GLU A 48 -4.28 -0.32 6.62
N ALA A 49 -4.59 -1.60 6.40
CA ALA A 49 -5.56 -2.00 5.38
C ALA A 49 -6.99 -1.93 5.93
N GLY A 50 -7.87 -1.29 5.18
CA GLY A 50 -9.30 -1.27 5.43
C GLY A 50 -9.98 -2.58 5.03
N ALA A 51 -11.11 -2.89 5.67
CA ALA A 51 -11.93 -4.05 5.32
C ALA A 51 -12.51 -3.98 3.89
N ASP A 52 -12.74 -2.76 3.40
CA ASP A 52 -13.35 -2.47 2.10
C ASP A 52 -12.37 -1.90 1.07
N ASP A 53 -11.06 -2.14 1.26
CA ASP A 53 -10.05 -1.64 0.34
C ASP A 53 -10.22 -2.24 -1.06
N THR A 54 -10.20 -1.34 -2.05
CA THR A 54 -10.26 -1.67 -3.47
C THR A 54 -8.94 -1.30 -4.14
N ARG A 55 -8.72 -1.81 -5.36
CA ARG A 55 -7.56 -1.39 -6.17
C ARG A 55 -7.51 0.13 -6.36
N GLU A 56 -8.67 0.77 -6.50
CA GLU A 56 -8.76 2.22 -6.72
C GLU A 56 -8.53 3.01 -5.44
N SER A 57 -9.08 2.59 -4.30
CA SER A 57 -8.84 3.29 -3.01
C SER A 57 -7.37 3.26 -2.62
N VAL A 58 -6.74 2.07 -2.73
CA VAL A 58 -5.30 1.89 -2.47
C VAL A 58 -4.45 2.76 -3.40
N ARG A 59 -4.83 2.87 -4.68
CA ARG A 59 -4.13 3.76 -5.62
C ARG A 59 -4.22 5.22 -5.17
N LYS A 60 -5.42 5.72 -4.88
CA LYS A 60 -5.63 7.12 -4.49
C LYS A 60 -4.89 7.48 -3.21
N GLU A 61 -4.88 6.58 -2.23
CA GLU A 61 -4.16 6.76 -0.96
C GLU A 61 -2.65 6.94 -1.19
N VAL A 62 -2.07 6.13 -2.07
CA VAL A 62 -0.63 6.21 -2.41
C VAL A 62 -0.31 7.46 -3.23
N GLU A 63 -1.19 7.86 -4.15
CA GLU A 63 -1.04 9.12 -4.91
C GLU A 63 -1.05 10.33 -3.96
N LEU A 64 -2.02 10.38 -3.03
CA LEU A 64 -2.12 11.44 -2.01
C LEU A 64 -0.89 11.48 -1.09
N TRP A 65 -0.44 10.33 -0.59
CA TRP A 65 0.77 10.23 0.21
C TRP A 65 1.99 10.73 -0.57
N TRP A 66 2.18 10.27 -1.81
CA TRP A 66 3.32 10.66 -2.63
C TRP A 66 3.36 12.17 -2.84
N ASP A 67 2.21 12.76 -3.19
CA ASP A 67 2.10 14.20 -3.39
C ASP A 67 2.41 14.95 -2.10
N THR A 68 1.90 14.51 -0.94
CA THR A 68 2.18 15.13 0.37
C THR A 68 3.67 15.14 0.70
N GLN A 69 4.40 14.06 0.38
CA GLN A 69 5.85 13.98 0.62
C GLN A 69 6.68 14.83 -0.35
N HIS A 70 6.16 15.13 -1.55
CA HIS A 70 6.92 15.78 -2.63
C HIS A 70 6.40 17.17 -3.01
N THR A 71 5.34 17.67 -2.35
CA THR A 71 4.86 19.07 -2.50
C THR A 71 5.59 20.06 -1.60
N THR A 72 6.45 19.62 -0.68
CA THR A 72 7.26 20.50 0.20
C THR A 72 8.50 21.11 -0.50
N THR A 73 8.54 21.16 -1.83
CA THR A 73 9.64 21.80 -2.57
C THR A 73 9.09 22.82 -3.57
N GLN A 74 8.59 23.95 -3.07
CA GLN A 74 8.48 25.20 -3.81
C GLN A 74 8.94 26.35 -2.93
#